data_AF-A0A4U7JH99-F1
#
_entry.id   AF-A0A4U7JH99-F1
#
_cell.length_a   1.000
_cell.length_b   1.000
_cell.length_c   1.000
_cell.angle_alpha   90.00
_cell.angle_beta   90.00
_cell.angle_gamma   90.00
#
_symmetry.space_group_name_H-M   'P 1'
#
loop_
_entity.id
_entity.type
_entity.pdbx_description
1 polymer ?
#
loop_
_entity_poly.entity_id
_entity_poly.type
_entity_poly.pdbx_seq_one_letter_code
_entity_poly.pdbx_strand_id
1 'polypeptide(L)' 'MPVILIFCTITVALFIIFELLPLFREKKWKAFWTYLILISLAYINEVLINFGIKLPSPSTPIAKILTFIFRLEE' A
#
# COMPACT_ATOMS: atom_id res chain seq x y z
N MET A 1 19.03 1.30 -6.92
CA MET A 1 17.74 0.93 -6.31
C MET A 1 17.75 0.65 -4.79
N PRO A 2 18.86 0.37 -4.06
CA PRO A 2 18.75 0.09 -2.61
C PRO A 2 18.48 1.34 -1.75
N VAL A 3 18.90 2.53 -2.21
CA VAL A 3 18.70 3.79 -1.48
C VAL A 3 17.21 4.09 -1.27
N ILE A 4 16.37 3.89 -2.29
CA ILE A 4 14.91 4.12 -2.20
C ILE A 4 14.29 3.16 -1.17
N LEU A 5 14.67 1.87 -1.22
CA LEU A 5 14.18 0.89 -0.25
C LEU A 5 14.58 1.25 1.19
N ILE A 6 15.79 1.76 1.41
CA ILE A 6 16.23 2.24 2.73
C ILE A 6 15.35 3.41 3.20
N PHE A 7 15.14 4.42 2.35
CA PHE A 7 14.26 5.54 2.67
C PHE A 7 12.82 5.08 2.95
N CYS A 8 12.26 4.19 2.14
CA CYS A 8 10.94 3.62 2.36
C CYS A 8 10.85 2.86 3.69
N THR A 9 11.88 2.10 4.05
CA THR A 9 11.95 1.37 5.33
C THR A 9 11.97 2.32 6.53
N ILE A 10 12.76 3.41 6.44
CA ILE A 10 12.78 4.45 7.48
C ILE A 10 11.41 5.12 7.60
N THR A 11 10.78 5.50 6.48
CA THR A 11 9.45 6.10 6.48
C THR A 11 8.41 5.19 7.13
N VAL A 12 8.37 3.90 6.77
CA VAL A 12 7.46 2.93 7.39
C VAL A 12 7.71 2.80 8.89
N ALA A 13 8.97 2.78 9.33
CA ALA A 13 9.30 2.76 10.75
C ALA A 13 8.76 4.00 11.49
N LEU A 14 8.89 5.19 10.89
CA LEU A 14 8.32 6.42 11.44
C LEU A 14 6.79 6.36 11.53
N PHE A 15 6.11 5.87 10.49
CA PHE A 15 4.66 5.66 10.51
C PHE A 15 4.22 4.69 11.61
N ILE A 16 4.98 3.61 11.83
CA ILE A 16 4.70 2.66 12.91
C ILE A 16 4.77 3.35 14.28
N ILE A 17 5.79 4.17 14.51
CA ILE A 17 6.02 4.85 15.79
C ILE A 17 5.02 5.98 16.03
N PHE A 18 4.78 6.84 15.03
CA PHE A 18 4.01 8.06 15.19
C PHE A 18 2.51 7.89 14.92
N GLU A 19 2.09 6.89 14.15
CA GLU A 19 0.67 6.65 13.85
C GLU A 19 0.17 5.34 14.41
N LEU A 20 0.76 4.22 14.01
CA LEU A 20 0.24 2.89 14.32
C LEU A 20 0.28 2.60 15.82
N LEU A 21 1.37 2.97 16.50
CA LEU A 21 1.54 2.76 17.94
C LEU A 21 0.53 3.59 18.76
N PRO A 22 0.33 4.91 18.51
CA PRO A 22 -0.78 5.65 19.12
C PRO A 22 -2.16 5.06 18.84
N LEU A 23 -2.45 4.68 17.59
CA LEU A 23 -3.75 4.07 17.24
C LEU A 23 -4.01 2.77 18.02
N PHE A 24 -2.96 1.96 18.22
CA PHE A 24 -3.03 0.75 19.04
C PHE A 24 -3.28 1.08 20.52
N ARG A 25 -2.54 2.05 21.08
CA ARG A 25 -2.68 2.48 22.48
C ARG A 25 -4.07 3.08 22.77
N GLU A 26 -4.60 3.85 21.84
CA GLU A 26 -5.94 4.45 21.92
C GLU A 26 -7.07 3.46 21.58
N LYS A 27 -6.75 2.19 21.29
CA LYS A 27 -7.70 1.13 20.92
C LYS A 27 -8.58 1.50 19.71
N LYS A 28 -8.08 2.34 18.81
CA LYS A 28 -8.75 2.73 17.57
C LYS A 28 -8.57 1.62 16.52
N TRP A 29 -9.10 0.43 16.81
CA TRP A 29 -8.84 -0.80 16.05
C TRP A 29 -9.19 -0.70 14.57
N LYS A 30 -10.32 -0.07 14.22
CA LYS A 30 -10.71 0.09 12.80
C LYS A 30 -9.65 0.88 12.03
N ALA A 31 -9.22 2.02 12.56
CA ALA A 31 -8.17 2.82 11.95
C ALA A 31 -6.83 2.08 11.94
N PHE A 32 -6.45 1.45 13.05
CA PHE A 32 -5.23 0.66 13.14
C PHE A 32 -5.14 -0.40 12.03
N TRP A 33 -6.19 -1.22 11.86
CA TRP A 33 -6.21 -2.27 10.85
C TRP A 33 -6.19 -1.71 9.42
N THR A 34 -6.95 -0.64 9.15
CA THR A 34 -6.93 0.03 7.84
C THR A 34 -5.53 0.52 7.49
N TYR A 35 -4.87 1.26 8.40
CA TYR A 35 -3.53 1.79 8.16
C TYR A 35 -2.49 0.67 8.07
N LEU A 36 -2.58 -0.36 8.91
CA LEU A 36 -1.66 -1.50 8.88
C LEU A 36 -1.71 -2.22 7.52
N ILE A 37 -2.91 -2.47 6.99
CA ILE A 37 -3.08 -3.12 5.68
C ILE A 37 -2.50 -2.24 4.57
N LEU A 38 -2.81 -0.94 4.57
CA LEU A 38 -2.33 -0.01 3.54
C LEU A 38 -0.81 0.13 3.55
N ILE A 39 -0.20 0.31 4.72
CA ILE A 39 1.26 0.41 4.86
C ILE A 39 1.92 -0.90 4.43
N SER A 40 1.35 -2.05 4.82
CA SER A 40 1.88 -3.36 4.45
C SER A 40 1.83 -3.57 2.94
N LEU A 41 0.71 -3.27 2.28
CA LEU A 41 0.59 -3.36 0.83
C LEU A 41 1.56 -2.42 0.11
N ALA A 42 1.71 -1.18 0.58
CA ALA A 42 2.65 -0.23 0.01
C ALA A 42 4.10 -0.74 0.12
N TYR A 43 4.50 -1.21 1.29
CA TYR A 43 5.86 -1.70 1.52
C TYR A 43 6.16 -2.98 0.74
N ILE A 44 5.21 -3.92 0.68
CA ILE A 44 5.35 -5.14 -0.13
C ILE A 44 5.56 -4.78 -1.60
N ASN A 45 4.77 -3.86 -2.16
CA ASN A 45 4.95 -3.44 -3.55
C ASN A 45 6.35 -2.86 -3.79
N GLU A 46 6.83 -2.00 -2.91
CA GLU A 46 8.18 -1.42 -3.03
C GLU A 46 9.27 -2.50 -2.97
N VAL A 47 9.14 -3.47 -2.06
CA VAL A 47 10.03 -4.62 -1.97
C VAL A 47 10.01 -5.40 -3.30
N LEU A 48 8.83 -5.80 -3.79
CA LEU A 48 8.70 -6.57 -5.03
C LEU A 48 9.34 -5.83 -6.23
N ILE A 49 9.13 -4.52 -6.35
CA ILE A 49 9.77 -3.70 -7.39
C ILE A 49 11.30 -3.74 -7.28
N ASN A 50 11.84 -3.64 -6.06
CA ASN A 50 13.29 -3.71 -5.83
C ASN A 50 13.89 -5.09 -6.14
N PHE A 51 13.10 -6.16 -5.99
CA PHE A 51 13.46 -7.52 -6.43
C PHE A 51 13.32 -7.72 -7.95
N GLY A 52 13.00 -6.67 -8.72
CA GLY A 52 12.86 -6.73 -10.17
C GLY A 52 11.54 -7.37 -10.64
N ILE A 53 10.58 -7.57 -9.73
CA ILE A 53 9.26 -8.10 -10.07
C ILE A 53 8.46 -6.97 -10.70
N LYS A 54 8.12 -7.13 -11.97
CA LYS A 54 7.23 -6.21 -12.68
C LYS A 54 5.81 -6.41 -12.17
N LEU A 55 5.36 -5.48 -11.32
CA LEU A 55 3.96 -5.44 -10.91
C LEU A 55 3.08 -5.16 -12.13
N PRO A 56 2.03 -5.96 -12.37
CA PRO A 56 1.09 -5.70 -13.46
C PRO A 56 0.42 -4.35 -13.23
N SER A 57 0.23 -3.59 -14.31
CA SER A 57 -0.44 -2.29 -14.22
C SER A 57 -1.87 -2.48 -13.68
N PRO A 58 -2.28 -1.72 -12.65
CA PRO A 58 -3.65 -1.77 -12.18
C PRO A 58 -4.63 -1.14 -13.18
N SER A 59 -4.14 -0.40 -14.18
CA SER A 59 -4.98 0.27 -15.18
C SER A 59 -5.89 -0.68 -15.93
N THR A 60 -5.43 -1.88 -16.29
CA THR A 60 -6.23 -2.86 -17.03
C THR A 60 -7.37 -3.44 -16.17
N PRO A 61 -7.13 -3.92 -14.93
CA PRO A 61 -8.22 -4.29 -14.02
C PRO A 61 -9.19 -3.14 -13.74
N ILE A 62 -8.68 -1.93 -13.50
CA ILE A 62 -9.52 -0.76 -13.20
C ILE A 62 -10.40 -0.41 -14.40
N ALA A 63 -9.86 -0.42 -15.61
CA ALA A 63 -10.63 -0.16 -16.84
C ALA A 63 -11.77 -1.18 -17.01
N LYS A 64 -11.51 -2.47 -16.74
CA LYS A 64 -12.55 -3.52 -16.76
C LYS A 64 -13.64 -3.31 -15.71
N ILE A 65 -13.27 -2.85 -14.51
CA ILE A 65 -14.24 -2.53 -13.46
C ILE A 65 -15.09 -1.33 -13.87
N LEU A 66 -14.48 -0.28 -14.42
CA LEU A 66 -15.18 0.92 -14.87
C LEU A 66 -16.13 0.62 -16.02
N THR A 67 -15.68 -0.11 -17.05
CA THR A 67 -16.54 -0.55 -18.17
C THR A 67 -17.71 -1.40 -17.68
N PHE A 68 -17.49 -2.30 -16.72
CA PHE A 68 -18.56 -3.09 -16.09
C PHE A 68 -19.57 -2.22 -15.31
N ILE A 69 -19.09 -1.31 -14.45
CA ILE A 69 -19.95 -0.45 -13.61
C ILE A 69 -20.77 0.52 -14.47
N PHE A 70 -20.11 1.16 -15.44
CA PHE A 70 -20.72 2.18 -16.30
C PHE A 70 -21.37 1.60 -17.56
N ARG A 71 -21.32 0.28 -17.77
CA ARG A 71 -21.78 -0.41 -18.98
C ARG A 71 -21.27 0.27 -20.26
N LEU A 72 -20.00 0.65 -20.25
CA LEU A 72 -19.36 1.18 -21.44
C LEU A 72 -19.11 -0.02 -22.37
N GLU A 73 -19.72 -0.01 -23.55
CA GLU A 73 -19.44 -1.01 -24.59
C GLU A 73 -17.97 -0.87 -25.01
N GLU A 74 -17.28 -2.01 -25.14
CA GLU A 74 -15.86 -2.07 -25.57
C GLU A 74 -15.66 -1.59 -27.01
#